data_AF-A0A937BTG0-F1
#
_entry.id   AF-A0A937BTG0-F1
#
_cell.length_a   1.000
_cell.length_b   1.000
_cell.length_c   1.000
_cell.angle_alpha   90.00
_cell.angle_beta   90.00
_cell.angle_gamma   90.00
#
_symmetry.space_group_name_H-M   'P 1'
#
loop_
_entity.id
_entity.type
_entity.pdbx_description
1 polymer ?
#
loop_
_entity_poly.entity_id
_entity_poly.type
_entity_poly.pdbx_seq_one_letter_code
_entity_poly.pdbx_strand_id
1 'polypeptide(L)'
;MKHLTVMIKRITIRPEAVLLAAALALLALTALSAPATTRDEVVLTGWLQVEDHNAADIVLSAEVNDNCLYAEVEGSGRFSLSVPAGSRVVLTFSKPGHLTKEVVVDTRNALATPQAERTNRKVRFDVVLEPVRKRPGCKYDGPVGSLAFVNGSGTMKVKHTFSVVADQAIRAED
;
A
#
# COMPACT_ATOMS: atom_id res chain seq x y z
N MET A 1 40.03 42.48 -39.91
CA MET A 1 40.39 42.11 -38.52
C MET A 1 40.16 40.61 -38.32
N LYS A 2 41.25 39.86 -38.10
CA LYS A 2 41.42 38.48 -37.59
C LYS A 2 40.45 37.37 -38.07
N HIS A 3 40.92 36.57 -39.05
CA HIS A 3 40.42 35.21 -39.32
C HIS A 3 40.78 34.28 -38.15
N LEU A 4 39.77 33.60 -37.58
CA LEU A 4 39.96 32.58 -36.55
C LEU A 4 40.02 31.20 -37.22
N THR A 5 41.21 30.61 -37.29
CA THR A 5 41.38 29.23 -37.78
C THR A 5 40.97 28.26 -36.68
N VAL A 6 39.89 27.51 -36.90
CA VAL A 6 39.48 26.41 -36.02
C VAL A 6 40.33 25.18 -36.34
N MET A 7 41.15 24.76 -35.39
CA MET A 7 41.95 23.53 -35.50
C MET A 7 41.10 22.33 -35.06
N ILE A 8 40.64 21.51 -36.00
CA ILE A 8 39.90 20.27 -35.70
C ILE A 8 40.92 19.18 -35.35
N LYS A 9 41.00 18.84 -34.07
CA LYS A 9 41.86 17.75 -33.57
C LYS A 9 41.22 16.41 -33.93
N ARG A 10 41.82 15.68 -34.87
CA ARG A 10 41.41 14.30 -35.20
C ARG A 10 41.82 13.37 -34.05
N ILE A 11 40.84 12.79 -33.38
CA ILE A 11 41.05 11.78 -32.33
C ILE A 11 41.16 10.42 -33.01
N THR A 12 42.35 9.82 -32.99
CA THR A 12 42.59 8.48 -33.50
C THR A 12 42.17 7.47 -32.43
N ILE A 13 40.97 6.93 -32.55
CA ILE A 13 40.43 5.91 -31.65
C ILE A 13 41.05 4.57 -32.03
N ARG A 14 41.71 3.89 -31.08
CA ARG A 14 42.29 2.55 -31.28
C ARG A 14 41.16 1.51 -31.38
N PRO A 15 41.26 0.50 -32.25
CA PRO A 15 40.16 -0.45 -32.52
C PRO A 15 39.72 -1.24 -31.29
N GLU A 16 40.62 -1.48 -30.33
CA GLU A 16 40.32 -2.15 -29.05
C GLU A 16 39.35 -1.35 -28.17
N ALA A 17 39.44 -0.01 -28.20
CA ALA A 17 38.56 0.87 -27.43
C ALA A 17 37.13 0.89 -27.99
N VAL A 18 36.97 0.67 -29.31
CA VAL A 18 35.67 0.54 -29.96
C VAL A 18 35.00 -0.78 -29.58
N LEU A 19 35.79 -1.86 -29.49
CA LEU A 19 35.28 -3.18 -29.11
C LEU A 19 34.79 -3.21 -27.66
N LEU A 20 35.54 -2.58 -26.74
CA LEU A 20 35.16 -2.48 -25.33
C LEU A 20 33.90 -1.63 -25.12
N ALA A 21 33.77 -0.51 -25.85
CA ALA A 21 32.58 0.33 -25.80
C ALA A 21 31.33 -0.38 -26.35
N ALA A 22 31.48 -1.17 -27.42
CA ALA A 22 30.40 -1.98 -27.97
C ALA A 22 29.96 -3.11 -27.01
N ALA A 23 30.92 -3.76 -26.34
CA ALA A 23 30.63 -4.80 -25.35
C ALA A 23 29.90 -4.25 -24.10
N LEU A 24 30.29 -3.07 -23.59
CA LEU A 24 29.57 -2.42 -22.49
C LEU A 24 28.15 -1.98 -22.90
N ALA A 25 27.96 -1.51 -24.13
CA ALA A 25 26.64 -1.14 -24.63
C ALA A 25 25.70 -2.35 -24.75
N LEU A 26 26.22 -3.51 -25.16
CA LEU A 26 25.46 -4.77 -25.24
C LEU A 26 25.08 -5.32 -23.86
N LEU A 27 25.93 -5.17 -22.85
CA LEU A 27 25.65 -5.56 -21.46
C LEU A 27 24.63 -4.64 -20.77
N ALA A 28 24.53 -3.37 -21.18
CA ALA A 28 23.55 -2.43 -20.64
C ALA A 28 22.11 -2.72 -21.11
N LEU A 29 21.93 -3.40 -22.26
CA LEU A 29 20.59 -3.71 -22.79
C LEU A 29 19.91 -4.90 -22.10
N THR A 30 20.65 -5.80 -21.44
CA THR A 30 20.06 -6.98 -20.80
C THR A 30 19.47 -6.71 -19.41
N ALA A 31 19.74 -5.54 -18.82
CA ALA A 31 19.32 -5.21 -17.46
C ALA A 31 17.88 -4.66 -17.34
N LEU A 32 17.16 -4.46 -18.47
CA LEU A 32 15.84 -3.82 -18.47
C LEU A 32 14.65 -4.74 -18.81
N SER A 33 14.86 -6.06 -18.83
CA SER A 33 13.78 -7.03 -19.07
C SER A 33 13.55 -7.92 -17.86
N ALA A 34 13.19 -7.31 -16.73
CA ALA A 34 12.39 -8.04 -15.75
C ALA A 34 10.94 -8.02 -16.26
N PRO A 35 10.26 -9.15 -16.45
CA PRO A 35 8.83 -9.12 -16.71
C PRO A 35 8.16 -8.42 -15.52
N ALA A 36 7.44 -7.34 -15.78
CA ALA A 36 6.48 -6.84 -14.82
C ALA A 36 5.47 -7.96 -14.62
N THR A 37 5.60 -8.74 -13.55
CA THR A 37 4.51 -9.60 -13.10
C THR A 37 3.42 -8.62 -12.71
N THR A 38 2.45 -8.39 -13.60
CA THR A 38 1.20 -7.74 -13.25
C THR A 38 0.52 -8.69 -12.28
N ARG A 39 0.85 -8.55 -10.99
CA ARG A 39 0.12 -9.26 -9.93
C ARG A 39 -1.29 -8.73 -10.03
N ASP A 40 -2.27 -9.61 -10.13
CA ASP A 40 -3.66 -9.17 -10.05
C ASP A 40 -3.85 -8.44 -8.72
N GLU A 41 -4.46 -7.27 -8.77
CA GLU A 41 -4.67 -6.40 -7.62
C GLU A 41 -6.15 -6.28 -7.29
N VAL A 42 -6.43 -6.12 -6.00
CA VAL A 42 -7.72 -5.73 -5.46
C VAL A 42 -7.60 -4.30 -4.96
N VAL A 43 -8.43 -3.40 -5.49
CA VAL A 43 -8.48 -2.01 -5.06
C VAL A 43 -9.39 -1.90 -3.84
N LEU A 44 -8.83 -1.51 -2.70
CA LEU A 44 -9.58 -1.20 -1.49
C LEU A 44 -9.82 0.31 -1.44
N THR A 45 -11.07 0.71 -1.24
CA THR A 45 -11.44 2.13 -1.14
C THR A 45 -12.45 2.35 -0.03
N GLY A 46 -12.54 3.57 0.46
CA GLY A 46 -13.46 3.90 1.53
C GLY A 46 -13.28 5.30 2.07
N TRP A 47 -13.96 5.54 3.18
CA TRP A 47 -13.84 6.76 3.97
C TRP A 47 -13.43 6.44 5.40
N LEU A 48 -12.46 7.19 5.92
CA LEU A 48 -12.24 7.34 7.35
C LEU A 48 -13.13 8.45 7.86
N GLN A 49 -14.13 8.07 8.66
CA GLN A 49 -14.93 9.00 9.43
C GLN A 49 -14.22 9.25 10.76
N VAL A 50 -13.72 10.46 10.94
CA VAL A 50 -13.22 10.92 12.23
C VAL A 50 -14.33 11.70 12.90
N GLU A 51 -14.66 11.38 14.16
CA GLU A 51 -15.77 12.02 14.87
C GLU A 51 -15.58 13.53 15.07
N ASP A 52 -14.34 14.03 15.07
CA ASP A 52 -14.03 15.46 15.14
C ASP A 52 -13.99 16.13 13.75
N HIS A 53 -14.33 15.39 12.68
CA HIS A 53 -14.35 15.82 11.29
C HIS A 53 -13.01 16.32 10.72
N ASN A 54 -11.88 15.98 11.35
CA ASN A 54 -10.55 16.35 10.86
C ASN A 54 -9.76 15.14 10.39
N ALA A 55 -9.52 15.05 9.08
CA ALA A 55 -8.75 13.96 8.46
C ALA A 55 -7.22 14.19 8.42
N ALA A 56 -6.71 15.31 8.95
CA ALA A 56 -5.27 15.56 9.04
C ALA A 56 -4.56 14.52 9.92
N ASP A 57 -3.28 14.28 9.67
CA ASP A 57 -2.41 13.41 10.46
C ASP A 57 -2.89 11.95 10.57
N ILE A 58 -3.76 11.53 9.65
CA ILE A 58 -4.13 10.12 9.51
C ILE A 58 -2.99 9.39 8.82
N VAL A 59 -2.63 8.25 9.40
CA VAL A 59 -1.73 7.27 8.80
C VAL A 59 -2.53 6.01 8.50
N LEU A 60 -2.54 5.63 7.22
CA LEU A 60 -3.01 4.33 6.76
C LEU A 60 -1.81 3.51 6.29
N SER A 61 -1.55 2.40 6.98
CA SER A 61 -0.58 1.40 6.53
C SER A 61 -1.26 0.08 6.18
N ALA A 62 -0.68 -0.63 5.23
CA ALA A 62 -1.11 -1.95 4.80
C ALA A 62 0.09 -2.91 4.88
N GLU A 63 -0.01 -3.90 5.76
CA GLU A 63 0.98 -4.97 5.87
C GLU A 63 0.58 -6.13 4.95
N VAL A 64 1.46 -6.49 4.01
CA VAL A 64 1.26 -7.56 3.02
C VAL A 64 2.54 -8.36 2.86
N ASN A 65 2.50 -9.65 3.19
CA ASN A 65 3.65 -10.57 3.04
C ASN A 65 4.97 -9.95 3.58
N ASP A 66 4.94 -9.51 4.85
CA ASP A 66 6.06 -8.85 5.55
C ASP A 66 6.52 -7.49 4.98
N ASN A 67 5.80 -6.93 4.01
CA ASN A 67 6.03 -5.58 3.49
C ASN A 67 4.99 -4.61 4.04
N CYS A 68 5.43 -3.42 4.41
CA CYS A 68 4.55 -2.34 4.83
C CYS A 68 4.41 -1.31 3.71
N LEU A 69 3.17 -1.03 3.31
CA LEU A 69 2.82 0.01 2.35
C LEU A 69 2.09 1.12 3.08
N TYR A 70 2.36 2.37 2.72
CA TYR A 70 1.58 3.52 3.21
C TYR A 70 0.64 3.97 2.10
N ALA A 71 -0.59 4.32 2.47
CA ALA A 71 -1.56 4.90 1.56
C ALA A 71 -1.92 6.31 2.02
N GLU A 72 -2.07 7.20 1.04
CA GLU A 72 -2.55 8.55 1.30
C GLU A 72 -4.04 8.52 1.66
N VAL A 73 -4.40 9.32 2.66
CA VAL A 73 -5.78 9.61 3.01
C VAL A 73 -6.03 11.07 2.68
N GLU A 74 -6.98 11.32 1.78
CA GLU A 74 -7.34 12.66 1.35
C GLU A 74 -7.89 13.48 2.54
N GLY A 75 -7.84 14.81 2.47
CA GLY A 75 -8.41 15.67 3.53
C GLY A 75 -9.92 15.49 3.75
N SER A 76 -10.59 14.81 2.82
CA SER A 76 -12.00 14.39 2.94
C SER A 76 -12.17 13.14 3.83
N GLY A 77 -11.10 12.41 4.13
CA GLY A 77 -11.09 11.09 4.76
C GLY A 77 -11.12 9.94 3.75
N ARG A 78 -11.23 10.21 2.45
CA ARG A 78 -11.24 9.17 1.42
C ARG A 78 -9.86 8.51 1.29
N PHE A 79 -9.86 7.18 1.18
CA PHE A 79 -8.67 6.40 0.86
C PHE A 79 -8.89 5.49 -0.35
N SER A 80 -7.79 5.16 -1.01
CA SER A 80 -7.73 4.18 -2.09
C SER A 80 -6.34 3.53 -2.11
N LEU A 81 -6.28 2.20 -2.01
CA LEU A 81 -5.01 1.46 -2.07
C LEU A 81 -5.19 0.16 -2.83
N SER A 82 -4.18 -0.21 -3.64
CA SER A 82 -4.12 -1.52 -4.29
C SER A 82 -3.38 -2.51 -3.39
N VAL A 83 -3.95 -3.70 -3.25
CA VAL A 83 -3.25 -4.85 -2.63
C VAL A 83 -3.20 -6.03 -3.58
N PRO A 84 -2.16 -6.88 -3.49
CA PRO A 84 -2.13 -8.13 -4.24
C PRO A 84 -3.37 -9.00 -3.96
N ALA A 85 -3.99 -9.52 -5.01
CA ALA A 85 -4.88 -10.66 -4.89
C ALA A 85 -4.11 -11.88 -4.37
N GLY A 86 -4.81 -12.84 -3.76
CA GLY A 86 -4.14 -14.02 -3.21
C GLY A 86 -3.48 -13.81 -1.83
N SER A 87 -3.63 -12.65 -1.21
CA SER A 87 -2.88 -12.26 -0.01
C SER A 87 -3.78 -12.02 1.21
N ARG A 88 -3.17 -12.00 2.39
CA ARG A 88 -3.78 -11.51 3.63
C ARG A 88 -3.14 -10.17 3.96
N VAL A 89 -3.96 -9.15 4.13
CA VAL A 89 -3.56 -7.77 4.37
C VAL A 89 -4.04 -7.34 5.75
N VAL A 90 -3.19 -6.67 6.52
CA VAL A 90 -3.60 -5.96 7.74
C VAL A 90 -3.53 -4.47 7.48
N LEU A 91 -4.68 -3.81 7.49
CA LEU A 91 -4.78 -2.36 7.38
C LEU A 91 -4.78 -1.75 8.77
N THR A 92 -3.84 -0.86 9.04
CA THR A 92 -3.79 -0.11 10.30
C THR A 92 -4.16 1.34 10.03
N PHE A 93 -5.17 1.82 10.74
CA PHE A 93 -5.67 3.18 10.69
C PHE A 93 -5.30 3.87 12.01
N SER A 94 -4.39 4.85 11.94
CA SER A 94 -3.93 5.58 13.11
C SER A 94 -4.10 7.08 12.91
N LYS A 95 -4.48 7.77 13.99
CA LYS A 95 -4.54 9.23 14.06
C LYS A 95 -4.24 9.64 15.50
N PRO A 96 -3.39 10.65 15.74
CA PRO A 96 -3.19 11.18 17.09
C PRO A 96 -4.51 11.53 17.80
N GLY A 97 -4.59 11.20 19.09
CA GLY A 97 -5.80 11.41 19.90
C GLY A 97 -6.97 10.45 19.62
N HIS A 98 -6.80 9.46 18.73
CA HIS A 98 -7.82 8.48 18.37
C HIS A 98 -7.33 7.05 18.62
N LEU A 99 -8.28 6.13 18.84
CA LEU A 99 -7.94 4.72 18.97
C LEU A 99 -7.57 4.15 17.61
N THR A 100 -6.35 3.60 17.53
CA THR A 100 -5.87 2.88 16.36
C THR A 100 -6.75 1.67 16.10
N LYS A 101 -7.09 1.43 14.82
CA LYS A 101 -7.92 0.31 14.39
C LYS A 101 -7.22 -0.51 13.34
N GLU A 102 -7.38 -1.82 13.45
CA GLU A 102 -6.90 -2.78 12.46
C GLU A 102 -8.08 -3.40 11.71
N VAL A 103 -7.95 -3.56 10.39
CA VAL A 103 -8.88 -4.31 9.55
C VAL A 103 -8.11 -5.34 8.75
N VAL A 104 -8.52 -6.59 8.85
CA VAL A 104 -7.93 -7.68 8.06
C VAL A 104 -8.68 -7.85 6.75
N VAL A 105 -7.98 -7.94 5.63
CA VAL A 105 -8.55 -8.24 4.32
C VAL A 105 -7.88 -9.47 3.74
N ASP A 106 -8.64 -10.53 3.51
CA ASP A 106 -8.17 -11.76 2.89
C ASP A 106 -8.64 -11.82 1.44
N THR A 107 -7.74 -11.57 0.49
CA THR A 107 -8.03 -11.48 -0.95
C THR A 107 -7.85 -12.82 -1.67
N ARG A 108 -7.63 -13.93 -0.97
CA ARG A 108 -7.33 -15.24 -1.58
C ARG A 108 -8.34 -15.70 -2.63
N ASN A 109 -9.63 -15.46 -2.37
CA ASN A 109 -10.70 -15.84 -3.30
C ASN A 109 -11.37 -14.62 -3.96
N ALA A 110 -10.79 -13.43 -3.85
CA ALA A 110 -11.38 -12.22 -4.39
C ALA A 110 -11.57 -12.31 -5.91
N LEU A 111 -10.59 -12.88 -6.60
CA LEU A 111 -10.54 -12.96 -8.07
C LEU A 111 -10.55 -14.42 -8.58
N ALA A 112 -10.99 -15.39 -7.76
CA ALA A 112 -10.85 -16.81 -8.06
C ALA A 112 -11.70 -17.31 -9.25
N THR A 113 -12.73 -16.56 -9.65
CA THR A 113 -13.57 -16.86 -10.81
C THR A 113 -13.84 -15.59 -11.62
N PRO A 114 -14.19 -15.69 -12.92
CA PRO A 114 -14.53 -14.51 -13.72
C PRO A 114 -15.67 -13.67 -13.13
N GLN A 115 -16.60 -14.32 -12.42
CA GLN A 115 -17.67 -13.61 -11.72
C GLN A 115 -17.14 -12.86 -10.49
N ALA A 116 -16.34 -13.53 -9.64
CA ALA A 116 -15.73 -12.92 -8.47
C ALA A 116 -14.85 -11.73 -8.87
N GLU A 117 -14.07 -11.89 -9.93
CA GLU A 117 -13.20 -10.85 -10.46
C GLU A 117 -13.97 -9.58 -10.86
N ARG A 118 -15.08 -9.72 -11.59
CA ARG A 118 -15.93 -8.57 -11.97
C ARG A 118 -16.51 -7.85 -10.76
N THR A 119 -16.85 -8.57 -9.70
CA THR A 119 -17.51 -8.00 -8.52
C THR A 119 -16.52 -7.45 -7.49
N ASN A 120 -15.34 -8.05 -7.36
CA ASN A 120 -14.43 -7.82 -6.23
C ASN A 120 -13.13 -7.11 -6.60
N ARG A 121 -12.88 -6.80 -7.89
CA ARG A 121 -11.75 -5.96 -8.32
C ARG A 121 -11.66 -4.64 -7.53
N LYS A 122 -12.81 -4.12 -7.09
CA LYS A 122 -12.90 -2.95 -6.20
C LYS A 122 -13.79 -3.25 -5.00
N VAL A 123 -13.21 -3.13 -3.81
CA VAL A 123 -13.88 -3.36 -2.52
C VAL A 123 -14.06 -2.03 -1.83
N ARG A 124 -15.28 -1.75 -1.36
CA ARG A 124 -15.60 -0.54 -0.62
C ARG A 124 -16.00 -0.86 0.82
N PHE A 125 -15.38 -0.17 1.79
CA PHE A 125 -15.77 -0.20 3.19
C PHE A 125 -15.30 1.08 3.89
N ASP A 126 -16.01 1.48 4.95
CA ASP A 126 -15.68 2.69 5.70
C ASP A 126 -15.22 2.33 7.12
N VAL A 127 -14.40 3.20 7.72
CA VAL A 127 -13.85 3.01 9.07
C VAL A 127 -14.15 4.25 9.89
N VAL A 128 -14.68 4.07 11.10
CA VAL A 128 -14.88 5.17 12.06
C VAL A 128 -13.76 5.15 13.07
N LEU A 129 -13.02 6.27 13.22
CA LEU A 129 -12.02 6.46 14.26
C LEU A 129 -12.65 7.17 15.45
N GLU A 130 -12.68 6.49 16.60
CA GLU A 130 -13.18 7.08 17.85
C GLU A 130 -12.04 7.74 18.63
N PRO A 131 -12.29 8.89 19.28
CA PRO A 131 -11.27 9.60 20.05
C PRO A 131 -10.97 8.84 21.35
N VAL A 132 -9.70 8.86 21.77
CA VAL A 132 -9.22 8.19 23.00
C VAL A 132 -10.02 8.61 24.23
N ARG A 133 -10.49 9.87 24.30
CA ARG A 133 -11.30 10.40 25.41
C ARG A 133 -12.60 9.63 25.66
N LYS A 134 -13.12 8.88 24.68
CA LYS A 134 -14.31 8.01 24.86
C LYS A 134 -13.98 6.70 25.57
N ARG A 135 -12.71 6.27 25.54
CA ARG A 135 -12.19 5.06 26.17
C ARG A 135 -10.80 5.33 26.77
N PRO A 136 -10.70 6.19 27.78
CA PRO A 136 -9.42 6.56 28.36
C PRO A 136 -8.72 5.32 28.93
N GLY A 137 -7.42 5.18 28.68
CA GLY A 137 -6.63 4.06 29.18
C GLY A 137 -6.93 2.72 28.51
N CYS A 138 -7.56 2.71 27.34
CA CYS A 138 -7.95 1.50 26.62
C CYS A 138 -7.48 1.49 25.18
N LYS A 139 -7.32 0.29 24.60
CA LYS A 139 -7.05 0.06 23.19
C LYS A 139 -7.86 -1.13 22.66
N TYR A 140 -7.96 -1.26 21.34
CA TYR A 140 -8.50 -2.46 20.72
C TYR A 140 -7.56 -3.65 20.89
N ASP A 141 -8.14 -4.82 21.17
CA ASP A 141 -7.43 -6.09 21.25
C ASP A 141 -7.54 -6.81 19.89
N GLY A 142 -6.67 -6.41 18.98
CA GLY A 142 -6.58 -6.94 17.62
C GLY A 142 -7.56 -6.30 16.61
N PRO A 143 -7.75 -6.95 15.44
CA PRO A 143 -8.55 -6.41 14.34
C PRO A 143 -10.02 -6.20 14.68
N VAL A 144 -10.52 -5.01 14.40
CA VAL A 144 -11.91 -4.62 14.65
C VAL A 144 -12.87 -5.05 13.54
N GLY A 145 -12.32 -5.39 12.38
CA GLY A 145 -13.06 -5.86 11.22
C GLY A 145 -12.26 -6.86 10.40
N SER A 146 -12.96 -7.75 9.71
CA SER A 146 -12.36 -8.63 8.71
C SER A 146 -13.23 -8.77 7.48
N LEU A 147 -12.60 -8.72 6.30
CA LEU A 147 -13.19 -8.98 5.00
C LEU A 147 -12.55 -10.24 4.41
N ALA A 148 -13.36 -11.18 3.92
CA ALA A 148 -12.88 -12.38 3.25
C ALA A 148 -13.83 -12.79 2.12
N PHE A 149 -13.35 -13.51 1.11
CA PHE A 149 -14.16 -13.95 -0.02
C PHE A 149 -14.37 -15.47 0.02
N VAL A 150 -15.61 -15.90 -0.18
CA VAL A 150 -15.98 -17.32 -0.21
C VAL A 150 -15.41 -17.98 -1.47
N ASN A 151 -14.80 -19.16 -1.33
CA ASN A 151 -14.29 -19.92 -2.45
C ASN A 151 -15.43 -20.29 -3.44
N GLY A 152 -15.15 -20.23 -4.74
CA GLY A 152 -16.12 -20.48 -5.80
C GLY A 152 -17.02 -19.27 -6.09
N SER A 153 -17.83 -18.85 -5.11
CA SER A 153 -18.80 -17.75 -5.34
C SER A 153 -18.16 -16.37 -5.37
N GLY A 154 -17.01 -16.18 -4.71
CA GLY A 154 -16.40 -14.86 -4.52
C GLY A 154 -17.24 -13.93 -3.64
N THR A 155 -18.24 -14.43 -2.92
CA THR A 155 -19.08 -13.58 -2.07
C THR A 155 -18.25 -13.02 -0.92
N MET A 156 -18.25 -11.71 -0.76
CA MET A 156 -17.59 -11.05 0.36
C MET A 156 -18.34 -11.32 1.67
N LYS A 157 -17.59 -11.71 2.70
CA LYS A 157 -18.02 -11.86 4.08
C LYS A 157 -17.35 -10.79 4.93
N VAL A 158 -18.16 -10.13 5.73
CA VAL A 158 -17.71 -9.08 6.65
C VAL A 158 -18.00 -9.56 8.07
N LYS A 159 -17.02 -9.42 8.95
CA LYS A 159 -17.18 -9.66 10.39
C LYS A 159 -16.65 -8.46 11.14
N HIS A 160 -17.35 -8.08 12.19
CA HIS A 160 -16.92 -7.06 13.15
C HIS A 160 -16.55 -7.74 14.46
N THR A 161 -15.50 -7.26 15.12
CA THR A 161 -15.07 -7.75 16.43
C THR A 161 -14.70 -6.56 17.27
N PHE A 162 -15.37 -6.36 18.40
CA PHE A 162 -15.12 -5.22 19.27
C PHE A 162 -14.64 -5.75 20.63
N SER A 163 -13.33 -5.99 20.71
CA SER A 163 -12.64 -6.34 21.95
C SER A 163 -11.77 -5.16 22.37
N VAL A 164 -11.88 -4.74 23.63
CA VAL A 164 -11.16 -3.59 24.17
C VAL A 164 -10.49 -4.01 25.48
N VAL A 165 -9.22 -3.65 25.63
CA VAL A 165 -8.38 -3.98 26.78
C VAL A 165 -7.71 -2.73 27.33
N ALA A 166 -7.28 -2.80 28.60
CA ALA A 166 -6.50 -1.72 29.20
C ALA A 166 -5.19 -1.51 28.41
N ASP A 167 -4.89 -0.25 28.10
CA ASP A 167 -3.65 0.12 27.45
C ASP A 167 -2.53 0.20 28.49
N GLN A 168 -1.73 -0.86 28.55
CA GLN A 168 -0.62 -0.96 29.50
C GLN A 168 0.52 0.02 29.20
N ALA A 169 0.58 0.59 27.99
CA ALA A 169 1.60 1.59 27.64
C ALA A 169 1.44 2.89 28.45
N ILE A 170 0.21 3.23 28.86
CA ILE A 170 -0.09 4.43 29.64
C ILE A 170 0.32 4.28 31.12
N ARG A 171 0.56 3.05 31.60
CA ARG A 171 0.88 2.77 33.01
C ARG A 171 2.38 2.80 33.33
N ALA A 172 3.25 2.96 32.34
CA ALA A 172 4.70 2.86 32.53
C ALA A 172 5.40 4.22 32.76
N GLU A 173 4.66 5.33 32.80
CA GLU A 173 5.21 6.70 32.94
C GLU A 173 4.83 7.41 34.25
N ASP A 174 4.21 6.70 35.21
CA ASP A 174 3.91 7.20 36.57
C ASP A 174 4.93 6.72 37.62
#